data_AF-A0A0F8ZZF5-F1
#
_entry.id   AF-A0A0F8ZZF5-F1
#
_cell.length_a   1.000
_cell.length_b   1.000
_cell.length_c   1.000
_cell.angle_alpha   90.00
_cell.angle_beta   90.00
_cell.angle_gamma   90.00
#
_symmetry.space_group_name_H-M   'P 1'
#
loop_
_entity.id
_entity.type
_entity.pdbx_description
1 polymer ?
#
loop_
_entity_poly.entity_id
_entity_poly.type
_entity_poly.pdbx_seq_one_letter_code
_entity_poly.pdbx_strand_id
1 'polypeptide(L)'
;VSCYARGRDYHKVLKKRCHALMDEILRIAPQFAGRAFVDSAPIAERSAAAAAGVGWIGRNGCLIVPSLGSYIFLAEIVSNLELESDSPIDESCGDCRACVDACPTGACIGNGLIDSRRCYSYLTIEHHGNVPDTFKSAWGLRIFGCDDCQSACPHNQNVPAGDPELTGENSPQVRNLNGAPISEILDWTQGEWDLATRGSATRRAPFESFIRNAELTAPKSD
;
A
#
# COMPACT_ATOMS: atom_id res chain seq x y z
N VAL A 1 -9.84 6.96 0.49
CA VAL A 1 -9.15 5.69 0.13
C VAL A 1 -7.65 5.95 0.09
N SER A 2 -6.84 5.01 0.58
CA SER A 2 -5.38 5.15 0.58
C SER A 2 -4.80 5.31 -0.84
N CYS A 3 -3.71 6.06 -0.96
CA CYS A 3 -3.10 6.47 -2.22
C CYS A 3 -2.71 5.31 -3.13
N TYR A 4 -2.25 4.19 -2.56
CA TYR A 4 -1.79 3.04 -3.32
C TYR A 4 -2.92 2.29 -4.06
N ALA A 5 -4.18 2.55 -3.70
CA ALA A 5 -5.35 1.86 -4.25
C ALA A 5 -6.19 2.76 -5.20
N ARG A 6 -5.64 3.91 -5.63
CA ARG A 6 -6.36 4.88 -6.47
C ARG A 6 -6.35 4.54 -7.95
N GLY A 7 -5.24 4.00 -8.46
CA GLY A 7 -5.11 3.58 -9.84
C GLY A 7 -5.39 2.10 -10.06
N ARG A 8 -4.87 1.58 -11.18
CA ARG A 8 -4.94 0.16 -11.49
C ARG A 8 -4.22 -0.65 -10.41
N ASP A 9 -4.75 -1.84 -10.17
CA ASP A 9 -4.19 -2.82 -9.26
C ASP A 9 -2.70 -3.08 -9.55
N TYR A 10 -1.85 -2.61 -8.63
CA TYR A 10 -0.39 -2.66 -8.75
C TYR A 10 0.13 -4.09 -8.96
N HIS A 11 -0.57 -5.11 -8.42
CA HIS A 11 -0.22 -6.51 -8.64
C HIS A 11 -0.17 -6.87 -10.12
N LYS A 12 -1.12 -6.36 -10.91
CA LYS A 12 -1.21 -6.64 -12.34
C LYS A 12 -0.19 -5.84 -13.14
N VAL A 13 -0.05 -4.55 -12.81
CA VAL A 13 0.88 -3.64 -13.48
C VAL A 13 2.32 -4.12 -13.27
N LEU A 14 2.71 -4.39 -12.03
CA LEU A 14 4.06 -4.83 -11.69
C LEU A 14 4.37 -6.24 -12.20
N LYS A 15 3.46 -7.22 -12.05
CA LYS A 15 3.71 -8.57 -12.63
C LYS A 15 3.92 -8.51 -14.13
N LYS A 16 3.16 -7.69 -14.87
CA LYS A 16 3.37 -7.50 -16.31
C LYS A 16 4.77 -6.95 -16.60
N ARG A 17 5.23 -5.96 -15.83
CA ARG A 17 6.59 -5.37 -15.97
C ARG A 17 7.68 -6.38 -15.61
N CYS A 18 7.50 -7.16 -14.55
CA CYS A 18 8.43 -8.22 -14.18
C CYS A 18 8.54 -9.30 -15.27
N HIS A 19 7.42 -9.75 -15.86
CA HIS A 19 7.47 -10.71 -16.96
C HIS A 19 8.20 -10.16 -18.18
N ALA A 20 7.96 -8.90 -18.55
CA ALA A 20 8.70 -8.26 -19.63
C ALA A 20 10.22 -8.21 -19.34
N LEU A 21 10.63 -7.91 -18.10
CA LEU A 21 12.03 -7.95 -17.69
C LEU A 21 12.60 -9.38 -17.73
N MET A 22 11.83 -10.37 -17.27
CA MET A 22 12.23 -11.79 -17.34
C MET A 22 12.43 -12.25 -18.79
N ASP A 23 11.61 -11.80 -19.74
CA ASP A 23 11.75 -12.10 -21.17
C ASP A 23 13.01 -11.46 -21.79
N GLU A 24 13.42 -10.29 -21.29
CA GLU A 24 14.70 -9.66 -21.67
C GLU A 24 15.89 -10.42 -21.07
N ILE A 25 15.81 -10.81 -19.79
CA ILE A 25 16.86 -11.60 -19.13
C ILE A 25 17.05 -12.93 -19.84
N LEU A 26 15.97 -13.64 -20.20
CA LEU A 26 16.03 -14.92 -20.88
C LEU A 26 16.71 -14.84 -22.26
N ARG A 27 16.61 -13.70 -22.95
CA ARG A 27 17.30 -13.48 -24.23
C ARG A 27 18.82 -13.39 -24.08
N ILE A 28 19.31 -12.92 -22.93
CA ILE A 28 20.73 -12.72 -22.65
C ILE A 28 21.32 -13.94 -21.92
N ALA A 29 20.52 -14.58 -21.06
CA ALA A 29 20.87 -15.75 -20.27
C ALA A 29 19.83 -16.86 -20.50
N PRO A 30 19.97 -17.71 -21.54
CA PRO A 30 18.99 -18.77 -21.86
C PRO A 30 18.75 -19.80 -20.75
N GLN A 31 19.67 -19.91 -19.79
CA GLN A 31 19.55 -20.76 -18.60
C GLN A 31 18.71 -20.14 -17.48
N PHE A 32 18.28 -18.88 -17.63
CA PHE A 32 17.47 -18.18 -16.64
C PHE A 32 16.18 -18.95 -16.35
N ALA A 33 15.96 -19.20 -15.07
CA ALA A 33 14.69 -19.61 -14.51
C ALA A 33 14.38 -18.67 -13.35
N GLY A 34 13.16 -18.14 -13.31
CA GLY A 34 12.75 -17.27 -12.23
C GLY A 34 11.24 -17.13 -12.10
N ARG A 35 10.82 -16.47 -11.02
CA ARG A 35 9.41 -16.21 -10.74
C ARG A 35 9.25 -14.83 -10.13
N ALA A 36 8.32 -14.06 -10.70
CA ALA A 36 7.95 -12.75 -10.20
C ALA A 36 6.94 -12.83 -9.05
N PHE A 37 7.16 -12.00 -8.02
CA PHE A 37 6.28 -11.83 -6.88
C PHE A 37 6.03 -10.35 -6.61
N VAL A 38 4.82 -10.07 -6.11
CA VAL A 38 4.31 -8.74 -5.78
C VAL A 38 3.29 -8.94 -4.66
N ASP A 39 3.62 -8.55 -3.42
CA ASP A 39 2.79 -8.51 -2.18
C ASP A 39 2.12 -9.82 -1.70
N SER A 40 1.81 -10.73 -2.61
CA SER A 40 0.94 -11.90 -2.42
C SER A 40 1.69 -13.19 -2.11
N ALA A 41 3.00 -13.12 -1.92
CA ALA A 41 3.87 -14.26 -1.68
C ALA A 41 4.54 -14.16 -0.30
N PRO A 42 4.98 -15.29 0.30
CA PRO A 42 5.65 -15.29 1.60
C PRO A 42 7.11 -14.79 1.49
N ILE A 43 7.30 -13.62 0.89
CA ILE A 43 8.56 -12.90 0.80
C ILE A 43 8.42 -11.62 1.61
N ALA A 44 9.38 -11.37 2.50
CA ALA A 44 9.46 -10.11 3.23
C ALA A 44 9.99 -9.00 2.30
N GLU A 45 9.19 -8.58 1.33
CA GLU A 45 9.58 -7.69 0.20
C GLU A 45 10.37 -6.45 0.65
N ARG A 46 9.95 -5.79 1.74
CA ARG A 46 10.64 -4.59 2.24
C ARG A 46 12.00 -4.91 2.83
N SER A 47 12.10 -6.04 3.55
CA SER A 47 13.38 -6.50 4.11
C SER A 47 14.34 -6.94 3.00
N ALA A 48 13.82 -7.63 1.98
CA ALA A 48 14.60 -8.01 0.80
C ALA A 48 15.09 -6.78 0.03
N ALA A 49 14.22 -5.79 -0.20
CA ALA A 49 14.58 -4.54 -0.87
C ALA A 49 15.61 -3.72 -0.07
N ALA A 50 15.49 -3.67 1.27
CA ALA A 50 16.48 -3.03 2.12
C ALA A 50 17.84 -3.74 2.07
N ALA A 51 17.84 -5.08 2.10
CA ALA A 51 19.06 -5.89 1.96
C ALA A 51 19.72 -5.70 0.59
N ALA A 52 18.92 -5.53 -0.46
CA ALA A 52 19.37 -5.25 -1.82
C ALA A 52 19.73 -3.77 -2.07
N GLY A 53 19.83 -2.94 -1.03
CA GLY A 53 20.26 -1.55 -1.18
C GLY A 53 19.26 -0.62 -1.89
N VAL A 54 17.99 -1.01 -2.01
CA VAL A 54 16.95 -0.16 -2.64
C VAL A 54 16.59 1.03 -1.75
N GLY A 55 16.63 0.84 -0.43
CA GLY A 55 16.20 1.82 0.56
C GLY A 55 16.46 1.33 1.98
N TRP A 56 15.91 2.04 2.96
CA TRP A 56 15.95 1.61 4.37
C TRP A 56 14.54 1.53 4.96
N ILE A 57 14.37 0.75 6.03
CA ILE A 57 13.08 0.64 6.72
C ILE A 57 12.89 1.83 7.66
N GLY A 58 11.87 2.65 7.37
CA GLY A 58 11.51 3.79 8.20
C GLY A 58 10.89 3.36 9.53
N ARG A 59 10.76 4.30 10.47
CA ARG A 59 10.10 4.04 11.77
C ARG A 59 8.65 3.55 11.62
N ASN A 60 7.98 3.92 10.53
CA ASN A 60 6.63 3.48 10.15
C ASN A 60 6.58 2.11 9.46
N GLY A 61 7.70 1.39 9.34
CA GLY A 61 7.76 0.06 8.72
C GLY A 61 7.61 0.05 7.20
N CYS A 62 7.54 1.21 6.54
CA CYS A 62 7.64 1.33 5.09
C CYS A 62 9.11 1.35 4.66
N LEU A 63 9.39 0.88 3.45
CA LEU A 63 10.68 1.14 2.80
C LEU A 63 10.71 2.61 2.35
N ILE A 64 11.80 3.31 2.64
CA ILE A 64 12.05 4.66 2.16
C ILE A 64 13.19 4.59 1.14
N VAL A 65 12.92 5.03 -0.07
CA VAL A 65 13.89 5.05 -1.17
C VAL A 65 14.41 6.48 -1.32
N PRO A 66 15.75 6.69 -1.41
CA PRO A 66 16.32 8.01 -1.64
C PRO A 66 15.64 8.72 -2.81
N SER A 67 15.26 9.98 -2.62
CA SER A 67 14.58 10.84 -3.60
C SER A 67 13.17 10.40 -4.06
N LEU A 68 12.71 9.18 -3.73
CA LEU A 68 11.37 8.68 -4.07
C LEU A 68 10.44 8.54 -2.85
N GLY A 69 10.98 8.60 -1.64
CA GLY A 69 10.21 8.46 -0.41
C GLY A 69 9.66 7.04 -0.24
N SER A 70 8.50 6.92 0.40
CA SER A 70 7.84 5.63 0.67
C SER A 70 6.63 5.36 -0.22
N TYR A 71 6.24 6.30 -1.09
CA TYR A 71 5.15 6.12 -2.06
C TYR A 71 5.61 5.32 -3.28
N ILE A 72 6.11 4.12 -3.02
CA ILE A 72 6.64 3.19 -4.01
C ILE A 72 5.92 1.84 -3.89
N PHE A 73 5.93 1.08 -4.97
CA PHE A 73 5.51 -0.31 -4.96
C PHE A 73 6.73 -1.21 -5.14
N LEU A 74 6.70 -2.39 -4.53
CA LEU A 74 7.76 -3.38 -4.61
C LEU A 74 7.34 -4.56 -5.48
N ALA A 75 8.32 -5.13 -6.16
CA ALA A 75 8.23 -6.39 -6.86
C ALA A 75 9.61 -7.05 -6.85
N GLU A 76 9.61 -8.37 -6.82
CA GLU A 76 10.85 -9.15 -6.79
C GLU A 76 10.79 -10.31 -7.78
N ILE A 77 11.95 -10.65 -8.35
CA ILE A 77 12.13 -11.83 -9.19
C ILE A 77 13.11 -12.73 -8.46
N VAL A 78 12.63 -13.88 -7.99
CA VAL A 78 13.50 -14.94 -7.47
C VAL A 78 14.04 -15.71 -8.66
N SER A 79 15.36 -15.87 -8.74
CA SER A 79 16.06 -16.44 -9.90
C SER A 79 17.08 -17.50 -9.50
N ASN A 80 17.42 -18.38 -10.44
CA ASN A 80 18.55 -19.30 -10.37
C ASN A 80 19.90 -18.69 -10.78
N LEU A 81 19.92 -17.43 -11.23
CA LEU A 81 21.16 -16.77 -11.63
C LEU A 81 22.01 -16.44 -10.41
N GLU A 82 23.32 -16.67 -10.53
CA GLU A 82 24.31 -16.22 -9.57
C GLU A 82 24.65 -14.75 -9.89
N LEU A 83 24.17 -13.84 -9.04
CA LEU A 83 24.35 -12.40 -9.19
C LEU A 83 25.18 -11.88 -8.01
N GLU A 84 26.04 -10.90 -8.29
CA GLU A 84 26.70 -10.14 -7.24
C GLU A 84 25.62 -9.39 -6.43
N SER A 85 25.70 -9.48 -5.10
CA SER A 85 24.75 -8.83 -4.22
C SER A 85 25.12 -7.37 -3.99
N ASP A 86 24.12 -6.49 -4.05
CA ASP A 86 24.26 -5.11 -3.61
C ASP A 86 24.44 -5.03 -2.08
N SER A 87 24.82 -3.85 -1.59
CA SER A 87 24.96 -3.56 -0.17
C SER A 87 23.79 -2.72 0.36
N PRO A 88 23.33 -2.95 1.60
CA PRO A 88 22.33 -2.10 2.23
C PRO A 88 22.76 -0.63 2.29
N ILE A 89 21.79 0.28 2.19
CA ILE A 89 22.02 1.71 2.41
C ILE A 89 22.14 1.98 3.92
N ASP A 90 23.23 2.63 4.34
CA ASP A 90 23.46 3.08 5.71
C ASP A 90 22.75 4.42 5.99
N GLU A 91 21.42 4.41 6.02
CA GLU A 91 20.58 5.56 6.30
C GLU A 91 19.54 5.25 7.39
N SER A 92 19.06 6.29 8.07
CA SER A 92 18.03 6.12 9.10
C SER A 92 17.13 7.34 9.23
N CYS A 93 16.03 7.20 9.98
CA CYS A 93 15.15 8.33 10.30
C CYS A 93 15.76 9.33 11.31
N GLY A 94 16.97 9.09 11.83
CA GLY A 94 17.53 9.88 12.94
C GLY A 94 16.56 9.97 14.12
N ASP A 95 16.45 11.15 14.74
CA ASP A 95 15.53 11.40 15.86
C ASP A 95 14.08 11.72 15.43
N CYS A 96 13.77 11.66 14.14
CA CYS A 96 12.42 11.97 13.64
C CYS A 96 11.38 11.02 14.22
N ARG A 97 10.24 11.56 14.68
CA ARG A 97 9.08 10.82 15.21
C ARG A 97 7.75 11.12 14.51
N ALA A 98 7.77 11.92 13.45
CA ALA A 98 6.55 12.45 12.82
C ALA A 98 5.49 11.38 12.50
N CYS A 99 5.90 10.22 11.99
CA CYS A 99 4.98 9.12 11.66
C CYS A 99 4.43 8.36 12.88
N VAL A 100 5.19 8.33 13.99
CA VAL A 100 4.75 7.74 15.26
C VAL A 100 3.72 8.65 15.90
N ASP A 101 4.02 9.95 15.96
CA ASP A 101 3.17 10.95 16.60
C ASP A 101 1.89 11.21 15.80
N ALA A 102 1.93 11.07 14.46
CA ALA A 102 0.75 11.19 13.60
C ALA A 102 -0.15 9.95 13.58
N CYS A 103 0.28 8.81 14.13
CA CYS A 103 -0.49 7.58 14.05
C CYS A 103 -1.72 7.64 14.98
N PRO A 104 -2.96 7.65 14.44
CA PRO A 104 -4.16 7.98 15.23
C PRO A 104 -4.48 6.95 16.32
N THR A 105 -4.02 5.71 16.15
CA THR A 105 -4.28 4.61 17.08
C THR A 105 -3.04 4.21 17.87
N GLY A 106 -1.89 4.85 17.64
CA GLY A 106 -0.60 4.41 18.18
C GLY A 106 -0.17 3.02 17.66
N ALA A 107 -0.65 2.61 16.48
CA ALA A 107 -0.21 1.37 15.84
C ALA A 107 1.26 1.43 15.41
N CYS A 108 1.74 2.61 15.05
CA CYS A 108 3.15 2.85 14.75
C CYS A 108 3.94 2.92 16.07
N ILE A 109 4.57 1.81 16.47
CA ILE A 109 5.34 1.73 17.73
C ILE A 109 6.67 2.50 17.59
N GLY A 110 7.21 2.53 16.36
CA GLY A 110 8.54 3.01 16.06
C GLY A 110 9.52 1.86 15.84
N ASN A 111 10.74 2.19 15.37
CA ASN A 111 11.78 1.22 15.01
C ASN A 111 11.34 0.19 13.95
N GLY A 112 10.44 0.59 13.03
CA GLY A 112 9.95 -0.27 11.96
C GLY A 112 8.84 -1.23 12.38
N LEU A 113 8.36 -1.17 13.63
CA LEU A 113 7.33 -2.06 14.15
C LEU A 113 5.94 -1.42 14.13
N ILE A 114 4.97 -2.18 13.61
CA ILE A 114 3.56 -1.82 13.53
C ILE A 114 2.72 -2.86 14.28
N ASP A 115 1.89 -2.43 15.23
CA ASP A 115 0.83 -3.27 15.80
C ASP A 115 -0.36 -3.31 14.82
N SER A 116 -0.42 -4.37 14.01
CA SER A 116 -1.47 -4.55 13.00
C SER A 116 -2.88 -4.53 13.61
N ARG A 117 -3.07 -5.01 14.84
CA ARG A 117 -4.37 -5.06 15.52
C ARG A 117 -4.96 -3.66 15.79
N ARG A 118 -4.11 -2.63 15.74
CA ARG A 118 -4.46 -1.21 15.93
C ARG A 118 -4.40 -0.44 14.62
N CYS A 119 -3.75 -0.98 13.59
CA CYS A 119 -3.46 -0.27 12.35
C CYS A 119 -4.73 -0.11 11.50
N TYR A 120 -5.12 1.12 11.17
CA TYR A 120 -6.29 1.34 10.30
C TYR A 120 -6.18 0.71 8.93
N SER A 121 -4.97 0.56 8.38
CA SER A 121 -4.80 -0.18 7.12
C SER A 121 -5.24 -1.64 7.27
N TYR A 122 -4.80 -2.33 8.32
CA TYR A 122 -5.25 -3.69 8.64
C TYR A 122 -6.75 -3.73 8.96
N LEU A 123 -7.23 -2.82 9.83
CA LEU A 123 -8.62 -2.82 10.29
C LEU A 123 -9.62 -2.59 9.15
N THR A 124 -9.24 -1.83 8.12
CA THR A 124 -10.11 -1.55 6.97
C THR A 124 -10.12 -2.65 5.92
N ILE A 125 -9.08 -3.50 5.87
CA ILE A 125 -8.87 -4.46 4.77
C ILE A 125 -9.00 -5.91 5.24
N GLU A 126 -8.23 -6.28 6.26
CA GLU A 126 -8.03 -7.68 6.68
C GLU A 126 -8.89 -8.05 7.90
N HIS A 127 -9.31 -7.06 8.70
CA HIS A 127 -10.23 -7.30 9.82
C HIS A 127 -11.67 -7.33 9.33
N HIS A 128 -12.34 -8.48 9.40
CA HIS A 128 -13.74 -8.64 8.98
C HIS A 128 -14.77 -8.51 10.12
N GLY A 129 -14.32 -8.37 11.38
CA GLY A 129 -15.20 -8.27 12.54
C GLY A 129 -15.64 -6.84 12.89
N ASN A 130 -16.26 -6.66 14.05
CA ASN A 130 -16.55 -5.33 14.55
C ASN A 130 -15.25 -4.58 14.91
N VAL A 131 -15.15 -3.32 14.52
CA VAL A 131 -14.04 -2.45 14.93
C VAL A 131 -14.25 -2.07 16.41
N PRO A 132 -13.24 -2.24 17.29
CA PRO A 132 -13.34 -1.80 18.69
C PRO A 132 -13.68 -0.31 18.82
N ASP A 133 -14.54 0.05 19.77
CA ASP A 133 -15.01 1.43 19.95
C ASP A 133 -13.87 2.43 20.18
N THR A 134 -12.78 1.98 20.81
CA THR A 134 -11.57 2.79 21.07
C THR A 134 -10.95 3.36 19.80
N PHE A 135 -11.19 2.73 18.64
CA PHE A 135 -10.63 3.15 17.36
C PHE A 135 -11.65 3.89 16.49
N LYS A 136 -12.92 4.01 16.88
CA LYS A 136 -13.94 4.63 16.03
C LYS A 136 -13.86 6.15 16.02
N SER A 137 -13.45 6.78 17.12
CA SER A 137 -13.41 8.26 17.24
C SER A 137 -12.42 8.93 16.28
N ALA A 138 -11.27 8.30 16.02
CA ALA A 138 -10.25 8.81 15.11
C ALA A 138 -10.34 8.22 13.68
N TRP A 139 -11.43 7.51 13.37
CA TRP A 139 -11.61 6.77 12.11
C TRP A 139 -11.57 7.68 10.87
N GLY A 140 -12.11 8.89 10.98
CA GLY A 140 -12.12 9.89 9.91
C GLY A 140 -12.86 9.38 8.66
N LEU A 141 -12.32 9.66 7.48
CA LEU A 141 -12.90 9.27 6.18
C LEU A 141 -12.25 8.01 5.57
N ARG A 142 -11.75 7.10 6.41
CA ARG A 142 -10.98 5.92 5.99
C ARG A 142 -11.92 4.75 5.67
N ILE A 143 -12.23 4.57 4.38
CA ILE A 143 -13.00 3.40 3.91
C ILE A 143 -12.13 2.22 3.42
N PHE A 144 -10.87 2.48 3.07
CA PHE A 144 -9.90 1.48 2.61
C PHE A 144 -8.47 1.99 2.77
N GLY A 145 -7.65 1.29 3.55
CA GLY A 145 -6.26 1.66 3.84
C GLY A 145 -6.11 2.89 4.75
N CYS A 146 -4.87 3.23 5.07
CA CYS A 146 -4.51 4.43 5.84
C CYS A 146 -3.11 4.92 5.43
N ASP A 147 -2.98 6.23 5.20
CA ASP A 147 -1.72 6.85 4.78
C ASP A 147 -1.08 7.76 5.83
N ASP A 148 -1.67 7.92 7.01
CA ASP A 148 -1.26 8.98 7.96
C ASP A 148 0.24 8.95 8.30
N CYS A 149 0.80 7.75 8.52
CA CYS A 149 2.21 7.58 8.83
C CYS A 149 3.14 7.86 7.64
N GLN A 150 2.64 7.75 6.40
CA GLN A 150 3.38 8.11 5.19
C GLN A 150 3.21 9.60 4.87
N SER A 151 2.00 10.15 5.01
CA SER A 151 1.71 11.58 4.82
C SER A 151 2.49 12.47 5.77
N ALA A 152 2.70 12.02 7.02
CA ALA A 152 3.52 12.73 8.00
C ALA A 152 5.04 12.56 7.79
N CYS A 153 5.47 11.66 6.90
CA CYS A 153 6.89 11.37 6.70
C CYS A 153 7.58 12.51 5.94
N PRO A 154 8.68 13.11 6.47
CA PRO A 154 9.40 14.18 5.76
C PRO A 154 9.96 13.75 4.41
N HIS A 155 10.33 12.48 4.25
CA HIS A 155 10.85 11.93 2.99
C HIS A 155 9.81 11.88 1.86
N ASN A 156 8.53 12.14 2.17
CA ASN A 156 7.45 12.17 1.18
C ASN A 156 7.05 13.58 0.71
N GLN A 157 7.68 14.64 1.23
CA GLN A 157 7.25 16.02 0.94
C GLN A 157 7.58 16.49 -0.48
N ASN A 158 8.67 15.98 -1.08
CA ASN A 158 9.16 16.43 -2.39
C ASN A 158 9.44 15.26 -3.34
N VAL A 159 8.57 14.27 -3.34
CA VAL A 159 8.73 13.10 -4.22
C VAL A 159 8.19 13.40 -5.62
N PRO A 160 8.77 12.80 -6.68
CA PRO A 160 8.25 12.94 -8.04
C PRO A 160 6.80 12.46 -8.18
N ALA A 161 6.13 12.91 -9.23
CA ALA A 161 4.83 12.37 -9.61
C ALA A 161 4.95 10.86 -9.89
N GLY A 162 3.95 10.11 -9.42
CA GLY A 162 3.90 8.66 -9.60
C GLY A 162 3.47 8.26 -11.01
N ASP A 163 3.55 6.97 -11.28
CA ASP A 163 3.09 6.37 -12.54
C ASP A 163 1.59 6.62 -12.79
N PRO A 164 1.18 7.21 -13.92
CA PRO A 164 -0.22 7.51 -14.20
C PRO A 164 -1.17 6.30 -14.17
N GLU A 165 -0.69 5.09 -14.47
CA GLU A 165 -1.51 3.86 -14.35
C GLU A 165 -1.79 3.51 -12.88
N LEU A 166 -0.91 3.90 -11.96
CA LEU A 166 -0.98 3.56 -10.53
C LEU A 166 -1.57 4.71 -9.68
N THR A 167 -1.42 5.97 -10.12
CA THR A 167 -1.98 7.14 -9.42
C THR A 167 -3.45 7.39 -9.74
N GLY A 168 -3.96 6.79 -10.83
CA GLY A 168 -5.37 6.91 -11.24
C GLY A 168 -5.67 8.14 -12.10
N GLU A 169 -4.67 8.99 -12.38
CA GLU A 169 -4.84 10.20 -13.21
C GLU A 169 -5.27 9.88 -14.65
N ASN A 170 -5.04 8.66 -15.14
CA ASN A 170 -5.42 8.22 -16.49
C ASN A 170 -6.00 6.78 -16.51
N SER A 171 -6.71 6.37 -15.47
CA SER A 171 -7.25 5.00 -15.36
C SER A 171 -8.77 4.96 -15.50
N PRO A 172 -9.34 5.02 -16.72
CA PRO A 172 -10.80 4.98 -16.92
C PRO A 172 -11.43 3.67 -16.43
N GLN A 173 -10.63 2.62 -16.23
CA GLN A 173 -11.09 1.35 -15.70
C GLN A 173 -11.26 1.34 -14.16
N VAL A 174 -10.78 2.38 -13.46
CA VAL A 174 -10.86 2.48 -12.00
C VAL A 174 -11.66 3.72 -11.63
N ARG A 175 -12.76 3.52 -10.90
CA ARG A 175 -13.53 4.65 -10.39
C ARG A 175 -12.72 5.36 -9.31
N ASN A 176 -12.51 6.67 -9.44
CA ASN A 176 -11.93 7.45 -8.36
C ASN A 176 -12.93 7.53 -7.21
N LEU A 177 -12.58 6.89 -6.10
CA LEU A 177 -13.38 6.89 -4.88
C LEU A 177 -13.06 8.08 -3.96
N ASN A 178 -12.02 8.86 -4.27
CA ASN A 178 -11.72 10.05 -3.49
C ASN A 178 -12.68 11.17 -3.89
N GLY A 179 -13.40 11.70 -2.91
CA GLY A 179 -14.44 12.71 -3.12
C GLY A 179 -15.82 12.12 -3.43
N ALA A 180 -15.97 10.79 -3.51
CA ALA A 180 -17.29 10.18 -3.57
C ALA A 180 -18.06 10.44 -2.25
N PRO A 181 -19.33 10.88 -2.30
CA PRO A 181 -20.13 11.08 -1.10
C PRO A 181 -20.33 9.76 -0.34
N ILE A 182 -20.10 9.77 0.97
CA ILE A 182 -20.32 8.59 1.81
C ILE A 182 -21.76 8.10 1.73
N SER A 183 -22.74 9.01 1.66
CA SER A 183 -24.16 8.64 1.49
C SER A 183 -24.42 7.81 0.24
N GLU A 184 -23.74 8.11 -0.88
CA GLU A 184 -23.85 7.31 -2.10
C GLU A 184 -23.26 5.90 -1.89
N ILE A 185 -22.10 5.81 -1.23
CA ILE A 185 -21.42 4.54 -0.97
C ILE A 185 -22.24 3.64 -0.06
N LEU A 186 -22.93 4.21 0.94
CA LEU A 186 -23.77 3.45 1.87
C LEU A 186 -24.96 2.77 1.18
N ASP A 187 -25.44 3.33 0.07
CA ASP A 187 -26.56 2.77 -0.70
C ASP A 187 -26.11 1.72 -1.73
N TRP A 188 -24.81 1.46 -1.88
CA TRP A 188 -24.32 0.52 -2.88
C TRP A 188 -24.75 -0.91 -2.60
N THR A 189 -25.15 -1.58 -3.66
CA THR A 189 -25.25 -3.04 -3.75
C THR A 189 -23.89 -3.68 -3.99
N GLN A 190 -23.77 -4.98 -3.75
CA GLN A 190 -22.55 -5.73 -4.08
C GLN A 190 -22.17 -5.61 -5.57
N GLY A 191 -23.15 -5.53 -6.47
CA GLY A 191 -22.91 -5.36 -7.91
C GLY A 191 -22.32 -3.99 -8.27
N GLU A 192 -22.80 -2.93 -7.62
CA GLU A 192 -22.24 -1.58 -7.78
C GLU A 192 -20.83 -1.48 -7.20
N TRP A 193 -20.60 -2.10 -6.04
CA TRP A 193 -19.26 -2.22 -5.46
C TRP A 193 -18.29 -2.98 -6.37
N ASP A 194 -18.72 -4.11 -6.96
CA ASP A 194 -17.91 -4.90 -7.90
C ASP A 194 -17.57 -4.11 -9.16
N LEU A 195 -18.48 -3.26 -9.63
CA LEU A 195 -18.24 -2.38 -10.78
C LEU A 195 -17.27 -1.26 -10.41
N ALA A 196 -17.49 -0.59 -9.27
CA ALA A 196 -16.70 0.56 -8.82
C ALA A 196 -15.25 0.19 -8.44
N THR A 197 -15.04 -0.99 -7.85
CA THR A 197 -13.72 -1.46 -7.41
C THR A 197 -12.98 -2.30 -8.46
N ARG A 198 -13.60 -2.54 -9.62
CA ARG A 198 -13.04 -3.37 -10.68
C ARG A 198 -11.66 -2.87 -11.09
N GLY A 199 -10.68 -3.77 -11.07
CA GLY A 199 -9.34 -3.46 -11.54
C GLY A 199 -8.51 -2.58 -10.61
N SER A 200 -9.01 -2.27 -9.40
CA SER A 200 -8.24 -1.63 -8.32
C SER A 200 -7.90 -2.63 -7.21
N ALA A 201 -6.86 -2.31 -6.44
CA ALA A 201 -6.49 -3.02 -5.22
C ALA A 201 -7.57 -2.92 -4.12
N THR A 202 -8.52 -1.97 -4.21
CA THR A 202 -9.62 -1.83 -3.23
C THR A 202 -10.47 -3.10 -3.12
N ARG A 203 -10.48 -3.95 -4.15
CA ARG A 203 -11.21 -5.22 -4.17
C ARG A 203 -10.69 -6.26 -3.17
N ARG A 204 -9.55 -6.00 -2.52
CA ARG A 204 -9.02 -6.85 -1.43
C ARG A 204 -9.91 -6.84 -0.18
N ALA A 205 -10.60 -5.73 0.09
CA ALA A 205 -11.55 -5.67 1.20
C ALA A 205 -12.91 -6.23 0.71
N PRO A 206 -13.53 -7.20 1.40
CA PRO A 206 -14.87 -7.66 1.04
C PRO A 206 -15.89 -6.53 1.10
N PHE A 207 -16.98 -6.67 0.34
CA PHE A 207 -18.07 -5.69 0.26
C PHE A 207 -18.60 -5.30 1.65
N GLU A 208 -18.83 -6.27 2.52
CA GLU A 208 -19.36 -6.04 3.88
C GLU A 208 -18.37 -5.23 4.73
N SER A 209 -17.07 -5.52 4.61
CA SER A 209 -16.03 -4.76 5.32
C SER A 209 -15.93 -3.34 4.78
N PHE A 210 -16.09 -3.17 3.46
CA PHE A 210 -16.06 -1.86 2.80
C PHE A 210 -17.24 -0.98 3.25
N ILE A 211 -18.46 -1.50 3.26
CA ILE A 211 -19.67 -0.78 3.72
C ILE A 211 -19.56 -0.48 5.22
N ARG A 212 -19.16 -1.45 6.05
CA ARG A 212 -18.89 -1.21 7.49
C ARG A 212 -17.94 -0.04 7.69
N ASN A 213 -16.87 0.04 6.89
CA ASN A 213 -15.93 1.16 7.01
C ASN A 213 -16.59 2.48 6.64
N ALA A 214 -17.44 2.51 5.60
CA ALA A 214 -18.20 3.71 5.21
C ALA A 214 -19.19 4.15 6.30
N GLU A 215 -19.87 3.23 6.97
CA GLU A 215 -20.75 3.52 8.11
C GLU A 215 -19.98 4.20 9.25
N LEU A 216 -18.74 3.77 9.51
CA LEU A 216 -17.87 4.39 10.51
C LEU A 216 -17.39 5.79 10.12
N THR A 217 -17.42 6.13 8.82
CA THR A 217 -17.11 7.50 8.35
C THR A 217 -18.32 8.43 8.35
N ALA A 218 -19.54 7.88 8.37
CA ALA A 218 -20.75 8.68 8.34
C ALA A 218 -20.85 9.53 9.61
N PRO A 219 -21.28 10.81 9.50
CA PRO A 219 -21.54 11.61 10.68
C PRO A 219 -22.57 10.87 11.53
N LYS A 220 -22.26 10.66 12.81
CA LYS A 220 -23.25 10.14 13.75
C LYS A 220 -24.35 11.17 13.84
N SER A 221 -25.58 10.80 13.50
CA SER A 221 -26.75 11.59 13.83
C SER A 221 -26.80 11.71 15.35
N ASP A 222 -26.66 12.94 15.84
CA ASP A 222 -26.96 13.31 17.23
C ASP A 222 -28.47 13.15 17.51
#